data_AF-A0A847MHR0-F1
#
_entry.id   AF-A0A847MHR0-F1
#
_cell.length_a   1.000
_cell.length_b   1.000
_cell.length_c   1.000
_cell.angle_alpha   90.00
_cell.angle_beta   90.00
_cell.angle_gamma   90.00
#
_symmetry.space_group_name_H-M   'P 1'
#
loop_
_entity.id
_entity.type
_entity.pdbx_description
1 polymer ?
#
loop_
_entity_poly.entity_id
_entity_poly.type
_entity_poly.pdbx_seq_one_letter_code
_entity_poly.pdbx_strand_id
1 'polypeptide(L)'
;MDSILEATSITKIFPGVVALNEVDFACKKGTVHCIVGENGAGKSTFVKVLTGIYHPEKGNVKIEGKSIFENPEIINKVAYVPQELQLFEYMTVGENLLLPFKRKGLNRFYSSKSKIFKMATPLLEKFHVAEKAETSVSDISPSSKQLLQIARALIIEDCEIIILDEPTTSLTIEDTKRLFQVVNQLKKEGKAIIYISHKLEEVFAIGDEITVLRDGKKVGYSKASDVDRNWIIKMMSGREIDERIVFRPTENKGELILEVKNLSGKGFSNINFKLHRGEILGFYGLVGAGRSEIMQTILGYRFVAEGEVQVDGKQLKLGSPHFAIQGGVFYLPEERKQQGIFPYLSVRHNVGVALGEKVLNGIVVSPK
;
A
#
# COMPACT_ATOMS: atom_id res chain seq x y z
N MET A 1 -16.15 7.29 29.93
CA MET A 1 -15.10 6.41 29.36
C MET A 1 -15.81 5.54 28.35
N ASP A 2 -15.72 5.88 27.06
CA ASP A 2 -16.57 5.29 26.00
C ASP A 2 -15.72 4.71 24.85
N SER A 3 -14.45 4.40 25.15
CA SER A 3 -13.47 3.89 24.21
C SER A 3 -13.43 2.37 24.28
N ILE A 4 -13.51 1.71 23.12
CA ILE A 4 -13.43 0.24 23.03
C ILE A 4 -11.98 -0.23 23.00
N LEU A 5 -11.09 0.56 22.39
CA LEU A 5 -9.66 0.30 22.32
C LEU A 5 -8.91 1.50 22.86
N GLU A 6 -7.94 1.25 23.73
CA GLU A 6 -7.08 2.25 24.33
C GLU A 6 -5.63 1.78 24.27
N ALA A 7 -4.74 2.62 23.75
CA ALA A 7 -3.31 2.42 23.75
C ALA A 7 -2.67 3.57 24.53
N THR A 8 -1.87 3.22 25.54
CA THR A 8 -1.31 4.19 26.50
C THR A 8 0.22 4.12 26.48
N SER A 9 0.86 5.26 26.24
CA SER A 9 2.31 5.47 26.22
C SER A 9 3.09 4.42 25.44
N ILE A 10 2.57 4.03 24.26
CA ILE A 10 3.18 2.97 23.44
C ILE A 10 4.55 3.39 22.94
N THR A 11 5.57 2.63 23.34
CA THR A 11 6.95 2.77 22.85
C THR A 11 7.37 1.49 22.16
N LYS A 12 7.81 1.60 20.91
CA LYS A 12 8.33 0.47 20.13
C LYS A 12 9.71 0.79 19.56
N ILE A 13 10.69 -0.05 19.87
CA ILE A 13 12.09 0.11 19.50
C ILE A 13 12.49 -1.06 18.59
N PHE A 14 13.20 -0.74 17.51
CA PHE A 14 13.94 -1.70 16.70
C PHE A 14 15.43 -1.34 16.77
N PRO A 15 16.35 -2.27 16.41
CA PRO A 15 17.77 -1.97 16.39
C PRO A 15 18.06 -0.69 15.57
N GLY A 16 18.59 0.35 16.24
CA GLY A 16 18.95 1.63 15.63
C GLY A 16 17.81 2.63 15.42
N VAL A 17 16.55 2.32 15.78
CA VAL A 17 15.43 3.26 15.60
C VAL A 17 14.35 3.12 16.67
N VAL A 18 13.90 4.24 17.24
CA VAL A 18 12.69 4.30 18.05
C VAL A 18 11.51 4.53 17.09
N ALA A 19 10.81 3.47 16.74
CA ALA A 19 9.73 3.52 15.75
C ALA A 19 8.43 4.13 16.31
N LEU A 20 8.19 3.97 17.62
CA LEU A 20 7.11 4.64 18.34
C LEU A 20 7.64 5.14 19.68
N ASN A 21 7.25 6.34 20.07
CA ASN A 21 7.70 6.99 21.30
C ASN A 21 6.49 7.60 22.02
N GLU A 22 6.08 6.95 23.12
CA GLU A 22 5.00 7.41 24.01
C GLU A 22 3.69 7.78 23.28
N VAL A 23 3.25 6.91 22.37
CA VAL A 23 2.04 7.16 21.56
C VAL A 23 0.78 6.77 22.34
N ASP A 24 -0.11 7.75 22.56
CA ASP A 24 -1.44 7.55 23.14
C ASP A 24 -2.56 7.58 22.10
N PHE A 25 -3.47 6.63 22.16
CA PHE A 25 -4.58 6.51 21.22
C PHE A 25 -5.80 5.89 21.88
N ALA A 26 -7.00 6.32 21.47
CA ALA A 26 -8.23 5.71 21.91
C ALA A 26 -9.23 5.75 20.76
N CYS A 27 -10.00 4.68 20.57
CA CYS A 27 -11.01 4.56 19.53
C CYS A 27 -12.36 4.17 20.15
N LYS A 28 -13.46 4.71 19.60
CA LYS A 28 -14.82 4.53 20.10
C LYS A 28 -15.65 3.66 19.17
N LYS A 29 -16.65 2.98 19.71
CA LYS A 29 -17.65 2.25 18.90
C LYS A 29 -18.41 3.21 18.00
N GLY A 30 -18.81 2.74 16.81
CA GLY A 30 -19.59 3.52 15.85
C GLY A 30 -18.86 4.74 15.27
N THR A 31 -17.53 4.77 15.32
CA THR A 31 -16.71 5.86 14.76
C THR A 31 -15.63 5.32 13.82
N VAL A 32 -15.24 6.16 12.86
CA VAL A 32 -14.06 5.97 12.02
C VAL A 32 -12.95 6.89 12.54
N HIS A 33 -11.92 6.31 13.12
CA HIS A 33 -10.74 7.00 13.58
C HIS A 33 -9.62 6.87 12.55
N CYS A 34 -9.31 7.98 11.88
CA CYS A 34 -8.25 8.04 10.90
C CYS A 34 -6.88 8.22 11.55
N ILE A 35 -5.90 7.39 11.21
CA ILE A 35 -4.50 7.58 11.56
C ILE A 35 -3.75 8.01 10.31
N VAL A 36 -3.21 9.23 10.36
CA VAL A 36 -2.54 9.88 9.22
C VAL A 36 -1.10 10.21 9.58
N GLY A 37 -0.23 10.33 8.59
CA GLY A 37 1.20 10.53 8.79
C GLY A 37 1.98 10.25 7.52
N GLU A 38 3.17 10.85 7.38
CA GLU A 38 4.04 10.56 6.25
C GLU A 38 4.52 9.10 6.23
N ASN A 39 5.13 8.68 5.12
CA ASN A 39 5.79 7.38 5.06
C ASN A 39 6.95 7.37 6.05
N GLY A 40 7.01 6.32 6.88
CA GLY A 40 7.99 6.23 7.97
C GLY A 40 7.56 6.85 9.30
N ALA A 41 6.36 7.48 9.39
CA ALA A 41 5.88 8.09 10.63
C ALA A 41 5.56 7.11 11.78
N GLY A 42 5.62 5.79 11.54
CA GLY A 42 5.33 4.74 12.52
C GLY A 42 3.93 4.11 12.43
N LYS A 43 3.08 4.52 11.46
CA LYS A 43 1.70 4.03 11.30
C LYS A 43 1.58 2.50 11.30
N SER A 44 2.29 1.80 10.41
CA SER A 44 2.22 0.34 10.31
C SER A 44 2.81 -0.36 11.53
N THR A 45 3.83 0.22 12.18
CA THR A 45 4.36 -0.28 13.46
C THR A 45 3.28 -0.17 14.53
N PHE A 46 2.56 0.95 14.58
CA PHE A 46 1.50 1.19 15.54
C PHE A 46 0.34 0.21 15.35
N VAL A 47 -0.10 0.00 14.11
CA VAL A 47 -1.12 -1.02 13.77
C VAL A 47 -0.69 -2.41 14.24
N LYS A 48 0.56 -2.81 14.03
CA LYS A 48 1.07 -4.10 14.50
C LYS A 48 1.11 -4.22 16.02
N VAL A 49 1.27 -3.11 16.75
CA VAL A 49 1.14 -3.10 18.21
C VAL A 49 -0.33 -3.20 18.63
N LEU A 50 -1.25 -2.47 17.98
CA LEU A 50 -2.68 -2.53 18.27
C LEU A 50 -3.30 -3.92 18.02
N THR A 51 -2.74 -4.66 17.07
CA THR A 51 -3.15 -6.03 16.73
C THR A 51 -2.45 -7.11 17.58
N GLY A 52 -1.57 -6.73 18.51
CA GLY A 52 -0.81 -7.66 19.33
C GLY A 52 0.29 -8.43 18.58
N ILE A 53 0.49 -8.18 17.28
CA ILE A 53 1.57 -8.79 16.48
C ILE A 53 2.93 -8.38 17.03
N TYR A 54 3.06 -7.12 17.45
CA TYR A 54 4.24 -6.60 18.11
C TYR A 54 3.97 -6.27 19.57
N HIS A 55 4.84 -6.76 20.44
CA HIS A 55 4.90 -6.35 21.84
C HIS A 55 5.68 -5.03 21.95
N PRO A 56 5.13 -3.97 22.55
CA PRO A 56 5.86 -2.75 22.83
C PRO A 56 6.81 -2.94 24.02
N GLU A 57 7.90 -2.17 24.07
CA GLU A 57 8.81 -2.16 25.23
C GLU A 57 8.22 -1.37 26.40
N LYS A 58 7.37 -0.38 26.13
CA LYS A 58 6.60 0.37 27.15
C LYS A 58 5.17 0.62 26.70
N GLY A 59 4.30 0.79 27.67
CA GLY A 59 2.89 1.08 27.46
C GLY A 59 2.04 -0.18 27.37
N ASN A 60 0.73 0.00 27.21
CA ASN A 60 -0.22 -1.10 27.15
C ASN A 60 -1.35 -0.80 26.16
N VAL A 61 -1.85 -1.84 25.51
CA VAL A 61 -3.05 -1.80 24.68
C VAL A 61 -4.14 -2.58 25.38
N LYS A 62 -5.30 -1.94 25.56
CA LYS A 62 -6.48 -2.50 26.19
C LYS A 62 -7.65 -2.51 25.21
N ILE A 63 -8.42 -3.59 25.25
CA ILE A 63 -9.71 -3.70 24.58
C ILE A 63 -10.75 -3.93 25.67
N GLU A 64 -11.79 -3.09 25.73
CA GLU A 64 -12.82 -3.11 26.79
C GLU A 64 -12.20 -3.16 28.21
N GLY A 65 -11.13 -2.38 28.41
CA GLY A 65 -10.40 -2.29 29.68
C GLY A 65 -9.42 -3.45 29.97
N LYS A 66 -9.41 -4.52 29.18
CA LYS A 66 -8.52 -5.68 29.37
C LYS A 66 -7.27 -5.58 28.49
N SER A 67 -6.10 -5.80 29.08
CA SER A 67 -4.82 -5.85 28.36
C SER A 67 -4.81 -6.96 27.31
N ILE A 68 -4.47 -6.64 26.06
CA ILE A 68 -4.39 -7.62 24.97
C ILE A 68 -3.22 -8.60 25.16
N PHE A 69 -2.19 -8.19 25.90
CA PHE A 69 -0.99 -8.99 26.15
C PHE A 69 -1.20 -10.00 27.29
N GLU A 70 -2.04 -9.64 28.26
CA GLU A 70 -2.43 -10.55 29.34
C GLU A 70 -3.62 -11.45 28.96
N ASN A 71 -4.46 -10.98 28.03
CA ASN A 71 -5.66 -11.70 27.58
C ASN A 71 -5.66 -11.84 26.05
N PRO A 72 -4.78 -12.67 25.45
CA PRO A 72 -4.63 -12.75 24.00
C PRO A 72 -5.92 -13.08 23.24
N GLU A 73 -6.87 -13.81 23.87
CA GLU A 73 -8.15 -14.15 23.25
C GLU A 73 -9.00 -12.93 22.87
N ILE A 74 -8.79 -11.78 23.53
CA ILE A 74 -9.54 -10.56 23.22
C ILE A 74 -9.21 -10.01 21.84
N ILE A 75 -8.06 -10.40 21.28
CA ILE A 75 -7.67 -9.99 19.93
C ILE A 75 -8.59 -10.54 18.85
N ASN A 76 -9.37 -11.59 19.15
CA ASN A 76 -10.39 -12.12 18.24
C ASN A 76 -11.50 -11.09 17.93
N LYS A 77 -11.60 -10.01 18.73
CA LYS A 77 -12.48 -8.87 18.47
C LYS A 77 -11.91 -7.88 17.44
N VAL A 78 -10.66 -8.05 17.03
CA VAL A 78 -9.96 -7.17 16.09
C VAL A 78 -9.80 -7.86 14.74
N ALA A 79 -10.42 -7.31 13.70
CA ALA A 79 -10.14 -7.67 12.33
C ALA A 79 -9.08 -6.73 11.75
N TYR A 80 -7.97 -7.28 11.25
CA TYR A 80 -6.90 -6.52 10.61
C TYR A 80 -6.85 -6.81 9.10
N VAL A 81 -6.93 -5.76 8.30
CA VAL A 81 -6.78 -5.79 6.85
C VAL A 81 -5.46 -5.08 6.49
N PRO A 82 -4.42 -5.83 6.10
CA PRO A 82 -3.13 -5.25 5.73
C PRO A 82 -3.17 -4.53 4.37
N GLN A 83 -2.19 -3.66 4.15
CA GLN A 83 -1.99 -2.94 2.89
C GLN A 83 -1.66 -3.90 1.73
N GLU A 84 -0.78 -4.89 1.94
CA GLU A 84 -0.49 -5.91 0.93
C GLU A 84 -1.60 -6.96 0.90
N LEU A 85 -2.02 -7.38 -0.31
CA LEU A 85 -3.00 -8.44 -0.49
C LEU A 85 -2.45 -9.78 0.02
N GLN A 86 -3.17 -10.41 0.95
CA GLN A 86 -2.87 -11.70 1.54
C GLN A 86 -3.94 -12.73 1.19
N LEU A 87 -4.24 -12.87 -0.10
CA LEU A 87 -5.18 -13.86 -0.61
C LEU A 87 -4.47 -15.07 -1.21
N PHE A 88 -5.11 -16.23 -1.16
CA PHE A 88 -4.63 -17.44 -1.80
C PHE A 88 -5.04 -17.42 -3.27
N GLU A 89 -4.11 -17.08 -4.16
CA GLU A 89 -4.42 -16.81 -5.57
C GLU A 89 -5.01 -18.01 -6.32
N TYR A 90 -4.61 -19.24 -5.94
CA TYR A 90 -5.07 -20.47 -6.59
C TYR A 90 -6.32 -21.09 -5.95
N MET A 91 -6.90 -20.42 -4.96
CA MET A 91 -8.18 -20.81 -4.35
C MET A 91 -9.30 -19.96 -4.93
N THR A 92 -10.54 -20.45 -4.88
CA THR A 92 -11.66 -19.66 -5.38
C THR A 92 -11.98 -18.50 -4.44
N VAL A 93 -12.74 -17.53 -4.94
CA VAL A 93 -13.26 -16.38 -4.16
C VAL A 93 -14.01 -16.87 -2.91
N GLY A 94 -14.92 -17.83 -3.07
CA GLY A 94 -15.71 -18.37 -1.96
C GLY A 94 -14.87 -19.14 -0.94
N GLU A 95 -13.87 -19.89 -1.41
CA GLU A 95 -12.94 -20.60 -0.53
C GLU A 95 -12.07 -19.61 0.27
N ASN A 96 -11.53 -18.57 -0.37
CA ASN A 96 -10.79 -17.50 0.31
C ASN A 96 -11.64 -16.79 1.35
N LEU A 97 -12.89 -16.48 1.01
CA LEU A 97 -13.81 -15.72 1.85
C LEU A 97 -14.14 -16.46 3.16
N LEU A 98 -14.41 -17.77 3.07
CA LEU A 98 -14.87 -18.59 4.19
C LEU A 98 -13.75 -19.31 4.92
N LEU A 99 -12.49 -18.96 4.65
CA LEU A 99 -11.33 -19.51 5.32
C LEU A 99 -11.10 -18.81 6.67
N PRO A 100 -11.58 -19.40 7.78
CA PRO A 100 -10.71 -19.48 8.96
C PRO A 100 -10.76 -20.85 9.68
N PHE A 101 -9.58 -21.34 10.07
CA PHE A 101 -9.34 -22.62 10.75
C PHE A 101 -9.91 -22.74 12.19
N LYS A 102 -10.52 -21.69 12.75
CA LYS A 102 -11.06 -21.71 14.12
C LYS A 102 -12.31 -20.87 14.27
N ARG A 103 -13.48 -21.52 14.32
CA ARG A 103 -14.64 -21.06 15.08
C ARG A 103 -15.17 -22.21 15.93
N LYS A 104 -15.58 -21.91 17.17
CA LYS A 104 -16.30 -22.86 18.04
C LYS A 104 -17.52 -23.38 17.26
N GLY A 105 -17.60 -24.70 17.05
CA GLY A 105 -18.68 -25.35 16.32
C GLY A 105 -18.43 -25.62 14.83
N LEU A 106 -17.38 -25.06 14.22
CA LEU A 106 -17.01 -25.27 12.81
C LEU A 106 -15.96 -26.38 12.61
N ASN A 107 -16.01 -27.44 13.43
CA ASN A 107 -15.15 -28.62 13.32
C ASN A 107 -15.57 -29.59 12.19
N ARG A 108 -16.26 -29.09 11.16
CA ARG A 108 -16.60 -29.89 9.99
C ARG A 108 -15.97 -29.23 8.78
N PHE A 109 -14.96 -29.91 8.23
CA PHE A 109 -14.62 -29.84 6.82
C PHE A 109 -15.90 -29.55 6.03
N TYR A 110 -15.97 -28.38 5.37
CA TYR A 110 -16.94 -28.19 4.31
C TYR A 110 -16.53 -29.16 3.20
N SER A 111 -16.98 -30.41 3.31
CA SER A 111 -16.58 -31.49 2.40
C SER A 111 -17.10 -31.28 0.98
N SER A 112 -17.88 -30.23 0.73
CA SER A 112 -18.44 -29.89 -0.57
C SER A 112 -18.27 -28.41 -0.88
N LYS A 113 -17.55 -28.11 -1.97
CA LYS A 113 -17.39 -26.78 -2.55
C LYS A 113 -18.73 -26.08 -2.80
N SER A 114 -19.78 -26.83 -3.15
CA SER A 114 -21.13 -26.29 -3.36
C SER A 114 -21.71 -25.59 -2.13
N LYS A 115 -21.45 -26.10 -0.92
CA LYS A 115 -21.89 -25.45 0.33
C LYS A 115 -21.12 -24.15 0.58
N ILE A 116 -19.80 -24.16 0.34
CA ILE A 116 -18.94 -22.97 0.45
C ILE A 116 -19.48 -21.87 -0.47
N PHE A 117 -19.74 -22.20 -1.74
CA PHE A 117 -20.20 -21.21 -2.71
C PHE A 117 -21.56 -20.63 -2.34
N LYS A 118 -22.52 -21.48 -1.95
CA LYS A 118 -23.84 -21.02 -1.51
C LYS A 118 -23.79 -20.10 -0.28
N MET A 119 -22.87 -20.35 0.66
CA MET A 119 -22.67 -19.51 1.83
C MET A 119 -21.91 -18.22 1.50
N ALA A 120 -21.00 -18.27 0.53
CA ALA A 120 -20.18 -17.13 0.14
C ALA A 120 -20.97 -16.09 -0.66
N THR A 121 -21.87 -16.51 -1.57
CA THR A 121 -22.65 -15.60 -2.44
C THR A 121 -23.28 -14.40 -1.70
N PRO A 122 -24.09 -14.58 -0.63
CA PRO A 122 -24.70 -13.43 0.05
C PRO A 122 -23.69 -12.51 0.74
N LEU A 123 -22.53 -13.03 1.12
CA LEU A 123 -21.44 -12.25 1.71
C LEU A 123 -20.72 -11.45 0.63
N LEU A 124 -20.44 -12.05 -0.53
CA LEU A 124 -19.86 -11.36 -1.68
C LEU A 124 -20.75 -10.19 -2.14
N GLU A 125 -22.07 -10.41 -2.19
CA GLU A 125 -23.05 -9.35 -2.48
C GLU A 125 -23.03 -8.24 -1.42
N LYS A 126 -23.02 -8.60 -0.12
CA LYS A 126 -22.92 -7.62 0.98
C LYS A 126 -21.69 -6.73 0.84
N PHE A 127 -20.56 -7.27 0.39
CA PHE A 127 -19.30 -6.55 0.26
C PHE A 127 -19.03 -6.03 -1.16
N HIS A 128 -20.01 -6.11 -2.05
CA HIS A 128 -19.92 -5.65 -3.44
C HIS A 128 -18.78 -6.30 -4.25
N VAL A 129 -18.45 -7.55 -3.96
CA VAL A 129 -17.53 -8.36 -4.79
C VAL A 129 -18.34 -8.90 -5.97
N ALA A 130 -18.00 -8.45 -7.19
CA ALA A 130 -18.79 -8.72 -8.39
C ALA A 130 -18.65 -10.17 -8.89
N GLU A 131 -17.54 -10.81 -8.57
CA GLU A 131 -17.19 -12.14 -9.06
C GLU A 131 -17.91 -13.25 -8.30
N LYS A 132 -18.12 -14.35 -9.01
CA LYS A 132 -18.77 -15.54 -8.45
C LYS A 132 -17.85 -16.26 -7.48
N ALA A 133 -18.43 -16.98 -6.53
CA ALA A 133 -17.68 -17.71 -5.50
C ALA A 133 -16.78 -18.82 -6.09
N GLU A 134 -17.10 -19.32 -7.27
CA GLU A 134 -16.34 -20.32 -8.03
C GLU A 134 -15.10 -19.77 -8.71
N THR A 135 -15.04 -18.45 -8.97
CA THR A 135 -13.94 -17.83 -9.72
C THR A 135 -12.62 -17.95 -8.95
N SER A 136 -11.52 -18.26 -9.63
CA SER A 136 -10.19 -18.26 -9.01
C SER A 136 -9.79 -16.84 -8.61
N VAL A 137 -9.16 -16.67 -7.45
CA VAL A 137 -8.67 -15.34 -7.04
C VAL A 137 -7.60 -14.80 -7.99
N SER A 138 -6.84 -15.66 -8.67
CA SER A 138 -5.90 -15.25 -9.73
C SER A 138 -6.56 -14.46 -10.86
N ASP A 139 -7.85 -14.69 -11.10
CA ASP A 139 -8.57 -14.23 -12.28
C ASP A 139 -9.46 -13.01 -12.01
N ILE A 140 -9.55 -12.56 -10.75
CA ILE A 140 -10.36 -11.39 -10.38
C ILE A 140 -9.54 -10.10 -10.39
N SER A 141 -10.23 -8.97 -10.53
CA SER A 141 -9.58 -7.66 -10.58
C SER A 141 -8.86 -7.32 -9.25
N PRO A 142 -7.80 -6.50 -9.26
CA PRO A 142 -7.15 -6.05 -8.03
C PRO A 142 -8.12 -5.37 -7.04
N SER A 143 -9.15 -4.69 -7.54
CA SER A 143 -10.16 -4.07 -6.68
C SER A 143 -11.06 -5.09 -6.01
N SER A 144 -11.47 -6.13 -6.74
CA SER A 144 -12.20 -7.26 -6.18
C SER A 144 -11.38 -8.06 -5.18
N LYS A 145 -10.07 -8.23 -5.41
CA LYS A 145 -9.14 -8.81 -4.42
C LYS A 145 -9.18 -8.02 -3.10
N GLN A 146 -9.16 -6.70 -3.17
CA GLN A 146 -9.20 -5.86 -1.97
C GLN A 146 -10.53 -5.98 -1.21
N LEU A 147 -11.66 -5.90 -1.92
CA LEU A 147 -12.98 -6.07 -1.32
C LEU A 147 -13.15 -7.47 -0.72
N LEU A 148 -12.66 -8.51 -1.40
CA LEU A 148 -12.64 -9.89 -0.88
C LEU A 148 -11.80 -10.00 0.40
N GLN A 149 -10.64 -9.36 0.47
CA GLN A 149 -9.80 -9.35 1.67
C GLN A 149 -10.51 -8.71 2.85
N ILE A 150 -11.20 -7.59 2.62
CA ILE A 150 -12.00 -6.90 3.64
C ILE A 150 -13.17 -7.78 4.07
N ALA A 151 -13.92 -8.33 3.11
CA ALA A 151 -15.02 -9.25 3.36
C ALA A 151 -14.58 -10.43 4.24
N ARG A 152 -13.44 -11.06 3.92
CA ARG A 152 -12.85 -12.16 4.70
C ARG A 152 -12.57 -11.76 6.14
N ALA A 153 -11.99 -10.58 6.36
CA ALA A 153 -11.67 -10.09 7.71
C ALA A 153 -12.94 -9.81 8.55
N LEU A 154 -14.04 -9.46 7.89
CA LEU A 154 -15.29 -9.05 8.55
C LEU A 154 -16.29 -10.17 8.79
N ILE A 155 -16.03 -11.37 8.28
CA ILE A 155 -16.89 -12.53 8.55
C ILE A 155 -16.74 -13.01 10.00
N ILE A 156 -15.72 -12.58 10.74
CA ILE A 156 -15.45 -12.93 12.15
C ILE A 156 -16.64 -12.51 13.05
N GLU A 157 -17.29 -13.49 13.70
CA GLU A 157 -18.56 -13.30 14.44
C GLU A 157 -18.44 -12.31 15.60
N ASP A 158 -17.33 -12.32 16.33
CA ASP A 158 -17.10 -11.47 17.51
C ASP A 158 -16.30 -10.18 17.19
N CYS A 159 -16.11 -9.85 15.91
CA CYS A 159 -15.32 -8.68 15.51
C CYS A 159 -16.03 -7.38 15.88
N GLU A 160 -15.41 -6.56 16.71
CA GLU A 160 -15.93 -5.25 17.16
C GLU A 160 -15.06 -4.07 16.67
N ILE A 161 -13.79 -4.35 16.35
CA ILE A 161 -12.79 -3.37 15.92
C ILE A 161 -12.24 -3.80 14.57
N ILE A 162 -12.20 -2.89 13.62
CA ILE A 162 -11.72 -3.15 12.27
C ILE A 162 -10.57 -2.19 12.01
N ILE A 163 -9.42 -2.72 11.61
CA ILE A 163 -8.24 -1.93 11.25
C ILE A 163 -7.98 -2.11 9.76
N LEU A 164 -8.09 -1.01 9.00
CA LEU A 164 -7.86 -0.97 7.56
C LEU A 164 -6.57 -0.21 7.27
N ASP A 165 -5.52 -0.91 6.83
CA ASP A 165 -4.22 -0.31 6.55
C ASP A 165 -4.06 0.04 5.07
N GLU A 166 -4.15 1.33 4.73
CA GLU A 166 -4.06 1.90 3.37
C GLU A 166 -4.88 1.13 2.30
N PRO A 167 -6.19 0.90 2.55
CA PRO A 167 -6.98 -0.09 1.81
C PRO A 167 -7.32 0.32 0.37
N THR A 168 -6.94 1.51 -0.09
CA THR A 168 -7.27 2.06 -1.42
C THR A 168 -6.06 2.19 -2.34
N THR A 169 -4.89 1.70 -1.93
CA THR A 169 -3.62 1.89 -2.67
C THR A 169 -3.73 1.43 -4.14
N SER A 170 -4.49 0.36 -4.40
CA SER A 170 -4.70 -0.23 -5.73
C SER A 170 -6.14 -0.08 -6.28
N LEU A 171 -6.94 0.82 -5.71
CA LEU A 171 -8.35 0.99 -6.06
C LEU A 171 -8.60 2.17 -7.00
N THR A 172 -9.61 2.02 -7.86
CA THR A 172 -10.17 3.14 -8.63
C THR A 172 -10.97 4.08 -7.72
N ILE A 173 -11.31 5.28 -8.21
CA ILE A 173 -12.18 6.23 -7.49
C ILE A 173 -13.56 5.60 -7.22
N GLU A 174 -14.11 4.85 -8.18
CA GLU A 174 -15.40 4.20 -8.02
C GLU A 174 -15.35 3.07 -6.98
N ASP A 175 -14.30 2.24 -7.01
CA ASP A 175 -14.11 1.18 -6.01
C ASP A 175 -13.87 1.74 -4.61
N THR A 176 -13.17 2.88 -4.51
CA THR A 176 -12.98 3.59 -3.25
C THR A 176 -14.32 4.07 -2.67
N LYS A 177 -15.26 4.54 -3.51
CA LYS A 177 -16.62 4.91 -3.07
C LYS A 177 -17.38 3.68 -2.54
N ARG A 178 -17.28 2.53 -3.21
CA ARG A 178 -17.89 1.26 -2.74
C ARG A 178 -17.33 0.84 -1.40
N LEU A 179 -16.01 0.94 -1.22
CA LEU A 179 -15.37 0.71 0.07
C LEU A 179 -15.93 1.64 1.15
N PHE A 180 -16.09 2.93 0.86
CA PHE A 180 -16.66 3.88 1.83
C PHE A 180 -18.10 3.57 2.19
N GLN A 181 -18.90 3.02 1.27
CA GLN A 181 -20.25 2.54 1.59
C GLN A 181 -20.21 1.40 2.60
N VAL A 182 -19.32 0.42 2.40
CA VAL A 182 -19.11 -0.71 3.33
C VAL A 182 -18.64 -0.19 4.69
N VAL A 183 -17.65 0.70 4.74
CA VAL A 183 -17.14 1.30 5.99
C VAL A 183 -18.26 2.02 6.74
N ASN A 184 -19.06 2.83 6.04
CA ASN A 184 -20.19 3.55 6.65
C ASN A 184 -21.28 2.60 7.15
N GLN A 185 -21.52 1.48 6.47
CA GLN A 185 -22.45 0.46 6.96
C GLN A 185 -21.94 -0.16 8.27
N LEU A 186 -20.67 -0.56 8.32
CA LEU A 186 -20.08 -1.16 9.52
C LEU A 186 -20.06 -0.19 10.71
N LYS A 187 -19.81 1.08 10.44
CA LYS A 187 -19.94 2.17 11.43
C LYS A 187 -21.37 2.24 11.98
N LYS A 188 -22.40 2.18 11.12
CA LYS A 188 -23.81 2.16 11.54
C LYS A 188 -24.19 0.90 12.33
N GLU A 189 -23.53 -0.23 12.05
CA GLU A 189 -23.63 -1.48 12.83
C GLU A 189 -22.92 -1.37 14.21
N GLY A 190 -22.33 -0.22 14.55
CA GLY A 190 -21.69 0.05 15.84
C GLY A 190 -20.22 -0.38 15.93
N LYS A 191 -19.62 -0.86 14.83
CA LYS A 191 -18.21 -1.27 14.81
C LYS A 191 -17.29 -0.06 14.95
N ALA A 192 -16.17 -0.24 15.65
CA ALA A 192 -15.10 0.74 15.71
C ALA A 192 -14.15 0.52 14.53
N ILE A 193 -13.85 1.58 13.78
CA ILE A 193 -13.03 1.46 12.57
C ILE A 193 -11.79 2.34 12.74
N ILE A 194 -10.61 1.74 12.64
CA ILE A 194 -9.33 2.44 12.58
C ILE A 194 -8.89 2.43 11.13
N TYR A 195 -8.83 3.61 10.51
CA TYR A 195 -8.54 3.77 9.09
C TYR A 195 -7.18 4.44 8.90
N ILE A 196 -6.21 3.71 8.36
CA ILE A 196 -4.87 4.26 8.11
C ILE A 196 -4.81 4.71 6.66
N SER A 197 -4.49 5.98 6.46
CA SER A 197 -4.32 6.54 5.11
C SER A 197 -3.37 7.73 5.14
N HIS A 198 -2.68 7.91 4.02
CA HIS A 198 -1.94 9.13 3.71
C HIS A 198 -2.69 10.01 2.68
N LYS A 199 -3.86 9.56 2.20
CA LYS A 199 -4.70 10.30 1.25
C LYS A 199 -5.76 11.10 1.99
N LEU A 200 -5.63 12.43 1.95
CA LEU A 200 -6.46 13.32 2.74
C LEU A 200 -7.92 13.35 2.28
N GLU A 201 -8.21 13.15 0.99
CA GLU A 201 -9.60 13.10 0.52
C GLU A 201 -10.39 11.98 1.20
N GLU A 202 -9.74 10.85 1.51
CA GLU A 202 -10.36 9.71 2.19
C GLU A 202 -10.66 10.04 3.65
N VAL A 203 -9.69 10.65 4.32
CA VAL A 203 -9.78 11.04 5.73
C VAL A 203 -10.99 11.94 5.97
N PHE A 204 -11.20 12.94 5.11
CA PHE A 204 -12.35 13.84 5.21
C PHE A 204 -13.66 13.21 4.71
N ALA A 205 -13.60 12.22 3.82
CA ALA A 205 -14.80 11.57 3.30
C ALA A 205 -15.47 10.62 4.32
N ILE A 206 -14.69 9.96 5.19
CA ILE A 206 -15.21 8.94 6.11
C ILE A 206 -14.82 9.13 7.57
N GLY A 207 -13.81 9.94 7.89
CA GLY A 207 -13.29 10.08 9.25
C GLY A 207 -14.20 10.88 10.17
N ASP A 208 -14.33 10.43 11.42
CA ASP A 208 -14.93 11.18 12.53
C ASP A 208 -13.85 11.84 13.39
N GLU A 209 -12.77 11.11 13.65
CA GLU A 209 -11.64 11.53 14.47
C GLU A 209 -10.34 11.29 13.71
N ILE A 210 -9.34 12.14 13.94
CA ILE A 210 -8.06 12.12 13.25
C ILE A 210 -6.95 12.12 14.28
N THR A 211 -5.97 11.25 14.11
CA THR A 211 -4.70 11.28 14.83
C THR A 211 -3.55 11.35 13.86
N VAL A 212 -2.69 12.33 14.05
CA VAL A 212 -1.51 12.55 13.21
C VAL A 212 -0.29 11.97 13.90
N LEU A 213 0.37 11.02 13.24
CA LEU A 213 1.67 10.49 13.61
C LEU A 213 2.77 11.15 12.77
N ARG A 214 3.86 11.53 13.42
CA ARG A 214 5.09 12.03 12.80
C ARG A 214 6.29 11.58 13.62
N ASP A 215 7.30 11.01 12.97
CA ASP A 215 8.54 10.53 13.60
C ASP A 215 8.30 9.63 14.82
N GLY A 216 7.33 8.71 14.71
CA GLY A 216 6.97 7.79 15.79
C GLY A 216 6.23 8.42 16.97
N LYS A 217 5.83 9.69 16.89
CA LYS A 217 5.09 10.40 17.94
C LYS A 217 3.70 10.78 17.45
N LYS A 218 2.75 10.82 18.39
CA LYS A 218 1.48 11.52 18.17
C LYS A 218 1.72 13.02 18.26
N VAL A 219 1.54 13.71 17.14
CA VAL A 219 1.70 15.17 17.07
C VAL A 219 0.37 15.90 17.10
N GLY A 220 -0.74 15.27 16.71
CA GLY A 220 -2.05 15.91 16.68
C GLY A 220 -3.22 14.96 16.89
N TYR A 221 -4.32 15.50 17.41
CA TYR A 221 -5.64 14.87 17.49
C TYR A 221 -6.72 15.92 17.26
N SER A 222 -7.74 15.59 16.48
CA SER A 222 -8.92 16.43 16.30
C SER A 222 -10.11 15.60 15.83
N LYS A 223 -11.33 16.11 15.99
CA LYS A 223 -12.45 15.66 15.16
C LYS A 223 -12.23 16.12 13.73
N ALA A 224 -12.64 15.30 12.77
CA ALA A 224 -12.52 15.62 11.35
C ALA A 224 -13.34 16.86 10.96
N SER A 225 -14.45 17.13 11.67
CA SER A 225 -15.29 18.32 11.47
C SER A 225 -14.62 19.65 11.86
N ASP A 226 -13.59 19.60 12.70
CA ASP A 226 -13.03 20.79 13.36
C ASP A 226 -11.76 21.30 12.67
N VAL A 227 -11.26 20.59 11.66
CA VAL A 227 -9.99 20.87 10.98
C VAL A 227 -10.14 20.82 9.47
N ASP A 228 -9.24 21.50 8.77
CA ASP A 228 -9.14 21.46 7.32
C ASP A 228 -7.93 20.65 6.85
N ARG A 229 -7.79 20.52 5.53
CA ARG A 229 -6.69 19.81 4.88
C ARG A 229 -5.32 20.40 5.28
N ASN A 230 -5.23 21.72 5.39
CA ASN A 230 -3.99 22.42 5.73
C ASN A 230 -3.51 22.06 7.14
N TRP A 231 -4.43 21.93 8.10
CA TRP A 231 -4.10 21.48 9.44
C TRP A 231 -3.39 20.13 9.42
N ILE A 232 -3.94 19.13 8.71
CA ILE A 232 -3.33 17.80 8.63
C ILE A 232 -1.94 17.87 7.99
N ILE A 233 -1.79 18.59 6.87
CA ILE A 233 -0.51 18.76 6.17
C ILE A 233 0.54 19.41 7.08
N LYS A 234 0.16 20.45 7.82
CA LYS A 234 1.03 21.14 8.77
C LYS A 234 1.49 20.20 9.88
N MET A 235 0.58 19.39 10.42
CA MET A 235 0.91 18.42 11.45
C MET A 235 1.81 17.30 10.92
N MET A 236 1.55 16.79 9.71
CA MET A 236 2.34 15.73 9.06
C MET A 236 3.76 16.19 8.70
N SER A 237 3.90 17.36 8.10
CA SER A 237 5.18 17.85 7.57
C SER A 237 5.99 18.69 8.57
N GLY A 238 5.33 19.21 9.62
CA GLY A 238 5.95 20.13 10.58
C GLY A 238 6.24 21.52 10.03
N ARG A 239 5.78 21.84 8.82
CA ARG A 239 5.95 23.14 8.16
C ARG A 239 4.65 23.59 7.51
N GLU A 240 4.52 24.89 7.28
CA GLU A 240 3.44 25.42 6.46
C GLU A 240 3.80 25.22 4.98
N ILE A 241 2.96 24.48 4.25
CA ILE A 241 3.09 24.28 2.81
C ILE A 241 2.02 25.14 2.15
N ASP A 242 2.44 26.16 1.40
CA ASP A 242 1.51 26.96 0.60
C ASP A 242 1.22 26.25 -0.74
N GLU A 243 0.05 25.63 -0.84
CA GLU A 243 -0.41 24.94 -2.06
C GLU A 243 -0.56 25.87 -3.27
N ARG A 244 -0.54 27.20 -3.09
CA ARG A 244 -0.62 28.17 -4.19
C ARG A 244 0.72 28.33 -4.92
N ILE A 245 1.82 27.85 -4.34
CA ILE A 245 3.13 27.89 -4.98
C ILE A 245 3.20 26.78 -6.02
N VAL A 246 2.66 27.04 -7.21
CA VAL A 246 2.85 26.20 -8.37
C VAL A 246 4.18 26.59 -9.00
N PHE A 247 5.25 25.83 -8.74
CA PHE A 247 6.51 26.01 -9.46
C PHE A 247 6.31 25.58 -10.92
N ARG A 248 6.06 26.54 -11.81
CA ARG A 248 6.06 26.34 -13.25
C ARG A 248 7.29 27.05 -13.82
N PRO A 249 8.40 26.33 -14.10
CA PRO A 249 9.48 26.94 -14.85
C PRO A 249 8.92 27.38 -16.21
N THR A 250 8.97 28.68 -16.50
CA THR A 250 8.38 29.27 -17.71
C THR A 250 9.20 29.01 -18.96
N GLU A 251 10.50 28.73 -18.82
CA GLU A 251 11.39 28.29 -19.89
C GLU A 251 12.44 27.35 -19.30
N ASN A 252 12.58 26.15 -19.86
CA ASN A 252 13.75 25.33 -19.59
C ASN A 252 14.76 25.52 -20.73
N LYS A 253 15.86 26.22 -20.44
CA LYS A 253 16.99 26.45 -21.38
C LYS A 253 18.11 25.42 -21.18
N GLY A 254 17.83 24.34 -20.46
CA GLY A 254 18.78 23.25 -20.29
C GLY A 254 19.16 22.64 -21.63
N GLU A 255 20.38 22.13 -21.71
CA GLU A 255 20.83 21.36 -22.87
C GLU A 255 19.97 20.10 -23.06
N LEU A 256 19.74 19.67 -24.29
CA LEU A 256 18.97 18.47 -24.59
C LEU A 256 19.74 17.23 -24.09
N ILE A 257 19.19 16.52 -23.10
CA ILE A 257 19.83 15.34 -22.50
C ILE A 257 19.23 14.02 -22.96
N LEU A 258 17.97 14.01 -23.39
CA LEU A 258 17.31 12.82 -23.93
C LEU A 258 16.36 13.23 -25.05
N GLU A 259 16.47 12.54 -26.19
CA GLU A 259 15.56 12.69 -27.32
C GLU A 259 15.07 11.31 -27.76
N VAL A 260 13.75 11.17 -27.86
CA VAL A 260 13.08 9.96 -28.32
C VAL A 260 12.32 10.29 -29.60
N LYS A 261 12.56 9.52 -30.65
CA LYS A 261 11.96 9.70 -31.98
C LYS A 261 11.31 8.43 -32.48
N ASN A 262 10.05 8.53 -32.88
CA ASN A 262 9.25 7.47 -33.49
C ASN A 262 9.33 6.13 -32.75
N LEU A 263 9.40 6.15 -31.41
CA LEU A 263 9.54 4.93 -30.63
C LEU A 263 8.20 4.18 -30.61
N SER A 264 8.22 2.94 -31.08
CA SER A 264 7.05 2.05 -31.08
C SER A 264 7.38 0.69 -30.45
N GLY A 265 6.38 0.12 -29.79
CA GLY A 265 6.50 -1.16 -29.11
C GLY A 265 5.14 -1.79 -28.84
N LYS A 266 5.11 -2.87 -28.06
CA LYS A 266 3.84 -3.49 -27.70
C LYS A 266 3.07 -2.58 -26.74
N GLY A 267 1.94 -2.04 -27.21
CA GLY A 267 1.04 -1.20 -26.41
C GLY A 267 1.21 0.31 -26.60
N PHE A 268 2.10 0.75 -27.49
CA PHE A 268 2.25 2.16 -27.86
C PHE A 268 2.89 2.30 -29.25
N SER A 269 2.64 3.41 -29.94
CA SER A 269 3.22 3.68 -31.26
C SER A 269 3.58 5.15 -31.42
N ASN A 270 4.62 5.41 -32.21
CA ASN A 270 5.03 6.74 -32.66
C ASN A 270 5.25 7.75 -31.51
N ILE A 271 5.98 7.34 -30.48
CA ILE A 271 6.27 8.19 -29.33
C ILE A 271 7.46 9.10 -29.63
N ASN A 272 7.25 10.40 -29.40
CA ASN A 272 8.22 11.46 -29.67
C ASN A 272 8.25 12.43 -28.48
N PHE A 273 9.40 12.61 -27.84
CA PHE A 273 9.57 13.60 -26.78
C PHE A 273 11.03 13.97 -26.57
N LYS A 274 11.22 15.08 -25.84
CA LYS A 274 12.53 15.64 -25.48
C LYS A 274 12.56 15.90 -23.98
N LEU A 275 13.74 15.79 -23.40
CA LEU A 275 14.00 16.11 -22.00
C LEU A 275 15.26 16.96 -21.94
N HIS A 276 15.16 18.11 -21.29
CA HIS A 276 16.26 19.05 -21.10
C HIS A 276 16.90 18.91 -19.72
N ARG A 277 18.17 19.30 -19.59
CA ARG A 277 18.91 19.26 -18.33
C ARG A 277 18.18 20.10 -17.26
N GLY A 278 17.87 19.50 -16.12
CA GLY A 278 17.13 20.14 -15.03
C GLY A 278 15.60 20.08 -15.17
N GLU A 279 15.09 19.46 -16.24
CA GLU A 279 13.67 19.20 -16.42
C GLU A 279 13.23 17.91 -15.70
N ILE A 280 11.98 17.89 -15.22
CA ILE A 280 11.29 16.67 -14.80
C ILE A 280 10.13 16.47 -15.77
N LEU A 281 10.24 15.48 -16.66
CA LEU A 281 9.19 15.12 -17.60
C LEU A 281 8.27 14.06 -16.99
N GLY A 282 6.99 14.39 -16.84
CA GLY A 282 5.98 13.49 -16.29
C GLY A 282 5.09 12.87 -17.36
N PHE A 283 4.90 11.55 -17.30
CA PHE A 283 3.90 10.83 -18.11
C PHE A 283 2.73 10.40 -17.22
N TYR A 284 1.51 10.75 -17.61
CA TYR A 284 0.29 10.41 -16.87
C TYR A 284 -0.73 9.72 -17.79
N GLY A 285 -1.59 8.89 -17.20
CA GLY A 285 -2.57 8.08 -17.93
C GLY A 285 -3.02 6.86 -17.13
N LEU A 286 -4.17 6.30 -17.47
CA LEU A 286 -4.71 5.09 -16.82
C LEU A 286 -3.76 3.89 -16.96
N VAL A 287 -3.99 2.84 -16.17
CA VAL A 287 -3.27 1.57 -16.31
C VAL A 287 -3.44 1.06 -17.74
N GLY A 288 -2.34 0.67 -18.39
CA GLY A 288 -2.33 0.25 -19.79
C GLY A 288 -2.18 1.39 -20.81
N ALA A 289 -2.08 2.66 -20.39
CA ALA A 289 -1.82 3.80 -21.29
C ALA A 289 -0.39 3.83 -21.89
N GLY A 290 0.42 2.79 -21.68
CA GLY A 290 1.77 2.68 -22.25
C GLY A 290 2.88 3.38 -21.45
N ARG A 291 2.58 3.99 -20.29
CA ARG A 291 3.57 4.74 -19.49
C ARG A 291 4.79 3.89 -19.10
N SER A 292 4.51 2.74 -18.48
CA SER A 292 5.55 1.83 -18.00
C SER A 292 6.17 1.06 -19.16
N GLU A 293 5.36 0.73 -20.19
CA GLU A 293 5.80 0.13 -21.45
C GLU A 293 6.89 0.96 -22.13
N ILE A 294 6.66 2.27 -22.31
CA ILE A 294 7.61 3.18 -22.98
C ILE A 294 8.94 3.20 -22.22
N MET A 295 8.90 3.43 -20.91
CA MET A 295 10.12 3.51 -20.09
C MET A 295 10.89 2.19 -20.06
N GLN A 296 10.19 1.06 -19.99
CA GLN A 296 10.78 -0.27 -20.05
C GLN A 296 11.37 -0.60 -21.42
N THR A 297 10.80 -0.08 -22.52
CA THR A 297 11.37 -0.22 -23.86
C THR A 297 12.62 0.63 -24.02
N ILE A 298 12.65 1.86 -23.49
CA ILE A 298 13.85 2.72 -23.49
C ILE A 298 14.99 2.07 -22.70
N LEU A 299 14.68 1.48 -21.54
CA LEU A 299 15.64 0.69 -20.78
C LEU A 299 16.12 -0.54 -21.57
N GLY A 300 15.34 -1.06 -22.53
CA GLY A 300 15.65 -2.29 -23.24
C GLY A 300 15.20 -3.56 -22.53
N TYR A 301 14.36 -3.46 -21.48
CA TYR A 301 13.70 -4.60 -20.85
C TYR A 301 12.59 -5.18 -21.74
N ARG A 302 11.91 -4.31 -22.51
CA ARG A 302 10.90 -4.70 -23.49
C ARG A 302 11.41 -4.59 -24.92
N PHE A 303 10.80 -5.37 -25.80
CA PHE A 303 11.07 -5.34 -27.23
C PHE A 303 10.73 -3.97 -27.83
N VAL A 304 11.60 -3.50 -28.71
CA VAL A 304 11.40 -2.31 -29.55
C VAL A 304 11.07 -2.74 -30.96
N ALA A 305 9.99 -2.20 -31.53
CA ALA A 305 9.65 -2.48 -32.93
C ALA A 305 10.40 -1.54 -33.87
N GLU A 306 10.44 -0.24 -33.52
CA GLU A 306 11.07 0.82 -34.30
C GLU A 306 11.33 2.05 -33.41
N GLY A 307 12.15 2.96 -33.91
CA GLY A 307 12.46 4.24 -33.28
C GLY A 307 13.87 4.34 -32.73
N GLU A 308 14.22 5.55 -32.32
CA GLU A 308 15.55 5.91 -31.87
C GLU A 308 15.50 6.67 -30.55
N VAL A 309 16.50 6.41 -29.72
CA VAL A 309 16.70 7.13 -28.45
C VAL A 309 18.12 7.67 -28.44
N GLN A 310 18.29 8.93 -28.06
CA GLN A 310 19.59 9.57 -27.88
C GLN A 310 19.70 10.11 -26.45
N VAL A 311 20.84 9.88 -25.81
CA VAL A 311 21.16 10.36 -24.45
C VAL A 311 22.47 11.13 -24.49
N ASP A 312 22.48 12.36 -23.98
CA ASP A 312 23.61 13.31 -24.06
C ASP A 312 24.23 13.37 -25.48
N GLY A 313 23.36 13.44 -26.50
CA GLY A 313 23.74 13.50 -27.91
C GLY A 313 24.28 12.20 -28.52
N LYS A 314 24.34 11.09 -27.77
CA LYS A 314 24.77 9.77 -28.26
C LYS A 314 23.59 8.85 -28.49
N GLN A 315 23.61 8.09 -29.58
CA GLN A 315 22.56 7.11 -29.86
C GLN A 315 22.63 5.95 -28.88
N LEU A 316 21.50 5.68 -28.21
CA LEU A 316 21.35 4.58 -27.27
C LEU A 316 21.02 3.30 -28.03
N LYS A 317 21.79 2.23 -27.79
CA LYS A 317 21.49 0.92 -28.35
C LYS A 317 20.34 0.28 -27.58
N LEU A 318 19.18 0.20 -28.23
CA LEU A 318 17.96 -0.37 -27.67
C LEU A 318 17.99 -1.90 -27.63
N GLY A 319 17.11 -2.48 -26.80
CA GLY A 319 16.93 -3.94 -26.67
C GLY A 319 17.86 -4.62 -25.67
N SER A 320 18.61 -3.87 -24.86
CA SER A 320 19.37 -4.43 -23.74
C SER A 320 19.50 -3.43 -22.57
N PRO A 321 19.10 -3.82 -21.34
CA PRO A 321 19.33 -3.03 -20.13
C PRO A 321 20.79 -2.64 -19.89
N HIS A 322 21.72 -3.51 -20.29
CA HIS A 322 23.15 -3.25 -20.14
C HIS A 322 23.60 -2.00 -20.90
N PHE A 323 23.17 -1.84 -22.16
CA PHE A 323 23.53 -0.66 -22.95
C PHE A 323 22.84 0.61 -22.47
N ALA A 324 21.60 0.52 -21.98
CA ALA A 324 20.90 1.65 -21.38
C ALA A 324 21.63 2.18 -20.14
N ILE A 325 22.05 1.28 -19.24
CA ILE A 325 22.80 1.64 -18.02
C ILE A 325 24.17 2.24 -18.37
N GLN A 326 24.90 1.66 -19.32
CA GLN A 326 26.17 2.24 -19.80
C GLN A 326 25.97 3.62 -20.44
N GLY A 327 24.82 3.85 -21.08
CA GLY A 327 24.39 5.14 -21.61
C GLY A 327 23.90 6.13 -20.55
N GLY A 328 23.99 5.80 -19.26
CA GLY A 328 23.57 6.68 -18.15
C GLY A 328 22.07 6.65 -17.84
N VAL A 329 21.32 5.72 -18.43
CA VAL A 329 19.88 5.58 -18.18
C VAL A 329 19.64 4.55 -17.09
N PHE A 330 19.01 5.00 -16.00
CA PHE A 330 18.61 4.15 -14.89
C PHE A 330 17.10 4.11 -14.78
N TYR A 331 16.57 2.94 -14.46
CA TYR A 331 15.13 2.73 -14.31
C TYR A 331 14.81 2.29 -12.88
N LEU A 332 13.91 3.02 -12.26
CA LEU A 332 13.33 2.66 -10.97
C LEU A 332 11.94 2.08 -11.24
N PRO A 333 11.73 0.77 -11.01
CA PRO A 333 10.48 0.13 -11.32
C PRO A 333 9.35 0.59 -10.39
N GLU A 334 8.14 0.61 -10.94
CA GLU A 334 6.90 0.79 -10.19
C GLU A 334 6.73 -0.34 -9.14
N GLU A 335 6.93 -1.59 -9.56
CA GLU A 335 6.90 -2.76 -8.68
C GLU A 335 8.27 -3.11 -8.10
N ARG A 336 8.68 -2.37 -7.07
CA ARG A 336 10.03 -2.47 -6.45
C ARG A 336 10.40 -3.88 -5.97
N LYS A 337 9.44 -4.63 -5.43
CA LYS A 337 9.68 -5.96 -4.83
C LYS A 337 9.88 -7.05 -5.88
N GLN A 338 9.12 -6.99 -6.98
CA GLN A 338 9.18 -7.99 -8.04
C GLN A 338 10.24 -7.67 -9.08
N GLN A 339 10.45 -6.39 -9.39
CA GLN A 339 11.31 -5.93 -10.49
C GLN A 339 12.62 -5.29 -10.02
N GLY A 340 12.66 -4.76 -8.79
CA GLY A 340 13.81 -4.00 -8.29
C GLY A 340 14.80 -4.82 -7.44
N ILE A 341 14.39 -5.97 -6.92
CA ILE A 341 15.21 -6.83 -6.07
C ILE A 341 14.98 -8.31 -6.41
N PHE A 342 15.92 -9.15 -6.01
CA PHE A 342 15.76 -10.59 -5.94
C PHE A 342 15.25 -10.95 -4.53
N PRO A 343 13.94 -11.22 -4.35
CA PRO A 343 13.32 -11.31 -3.02
C PRO A 343 13.84 -12.50 -2.20
N TYR A 344 14.38 -13.52 -2.86
CA TYR A 344 14.94 -14.71 -2.21
C TYR A 344 16.44 -14.61 -1.91
N LEU A 345 17.08 -13.51 -2.29
CA LEU A 345 18.49 -13.26 -2.03
C LEU A 345 18.65 -12.34 -0.81
N SER A 346 19.77 -12.50 -0.09
CA SER A 346 20.12 -11.59 1.01
C SER A 346 20.38 -10.17 0.51
N VAL A 347 20.36 -9.19 1.43
CA VAL A 347 20.73 -7.79 1.11
C VAL A 347 22.13 -7.74 0.48
N ARG A 348 23.09 -8.49 1.04
CA ARG A 348 24.46 -8.58 0.51
C ARG A 348 24.47 -9.05 -0.95
N HIS A 349 23.70 -10.08 -1.28
CA HIS A 349 23.64 -10.60 -2.64
C HIS A 349 22.90 -9.65 -3.60
N ASN A 350 21.81 -9.02 -3.15
CA ASN A 350 21.12 -8.00 -3.94
C ASN A 350 22.04 -6.82 -4.31
N VAL A 351 22.82 -6.32 -3.36
CA VAL A 351 23.83 -5.27 -3.61
C VAL A 351 24.98 -5.82 -4.47
N GLY A 352 25.45 -7.03 -4.18
CA GLY A 352 26.56 -7.66 -4.89
C GLY A 352 26.30 -7.90 -6.37
N VAL A 353 25.07 -8.26 -6.75
CA VAL A 353 24.68 -8.43 -8.16
C VAL A 353 24.83 -7.12 -8.94
N ALA A 354 24.45 -5.98 -8.35
CA ALA A 354 24.62 -4.67 -8.97
C ALA A 354 26.10 -4.25 -9.11
N LEU A 355 26.99 -4.82 -8.30
CA LEU A 355 28.42 -4.56 -8.34
C LEU A 355 29.18 -5.55 -9.23
N GLY A 356 28.52 -6.56 -9.80
CA GLY A 356 29.13 -7.70 -10.47
C GLY A 356 30.28 -7.35 -11.41
N GLU A 357 30.14 -6.35 -12.29
CA GLU A 357 31.21 -5.93 -13.21
C GLU A 357 32.45 -5.34 -12.53
N LYS A 358 32.30 -4.77 -11.32
CA LYS A 358 33.42 -4.26 -10.51
C LYS A 358 34.07 -5.34 -9.65
N VAL A 359 33.37 -6.44 -9.35
CA VAL A 359 33.85 -7.52 -8.50
C VAL A 359 34.29 -8.75 -9.32
N LEU A 360 33.89 -8.87 -10.58
CA LEU A 360 34.29 -9.98 -11.46
C LEU A 360 35.61 -9.66 -12.18
N ASN A 361 36.65 -10.44 -11.89
CA ASN A 361 37.87 -10.50 -12.71
C ASN A 361 37.83 -11.79 -13.54
N GLY A 362 37.27 -11.71 -14.75
CA GLY A 362 37.06 -12.89 -15.60
C GLY A 362 35.97 -13.82 -15.05
N ILE A 363 36.22 -15.14 -15.04
CA ILE A 363 35.25 -16.17 -14.58
C ILE A 363 35.21 -16.27 -13.04
N VAL A 364 36.05 -15.52 -12.34
CA VAL A 364 36.21 -15.59 -10.87
C VAL A 364 35.67 -14.33 -10.22
N VAL A 365 34.78 -14.51 -9.23
CA VAL A 365 34.35 -13.45 -8.32
C VAL A 365 35.54 -13.09 -7.44
N SER A 366 36.05 -11.86 -7.58
CA SER A 366 37.11 -11.33 -6.73
C SER A 366 36.64 -11.31 -5.27
N PRO A 367 37.45 -11.76 -4.31
CA PRO A 367 37.08 -11.74 -2.89
C PRO A 367 37.12 -10.34 -2.24
N LYS A 368 37.20 -9.26 -3.02
CA LYS A 368 37.32 -7.87 -2.54
C LYS A 368 35.97 -7.23 -2.24
#